data_AF-A0A068FJ16-F1
#
_entry.id   AF-A0A068FJ16-F1
#
_cell.length_a   1.000
_cell.length_b   1.000
_cell.length_c   1.000
_cell.angle_alpha   90.00
_cell.angle_beta   90.00
_cell.angle_gamma   90.00
#
_symmetry.space_group_name_H-M   'P 1'
#
loop_
_entity.id
_entity.type
_entity.pdbx_description
1 polymer ?
#
loop_
_entity_poly.entity_id
_entity_poly.type
_entity_poly.pdbx_seq_one_letter_code
_entity_poly.pdbx_strand_id
1 'polypeptide(L)'
;VWVSDITCVPTDEGWLYLAGHKDLFNGEIVGYAMGERLTRNLVSQSLFRAVATKQPGKELMHHSDRGSQYCSYEYRRLLDQFDLKVSMSGTGNCFDNAPMESFWGTLKQELVHHRRYSTRQEAVRDITEYIEIFYNRQRRQARLGFLSPAAFAQRFYAGVLAA
;
A
#
# COMPACT_ATOMS: atom_id res chain seq x y z
N VAL A 1 5.08 6.38 -9.54
CA VAL A 1 5.87 5.32 -8.86
C VAL A 1 5.00 4.77 -7.76
N TRP A 2 4.82 3.45 -7.72
CA TRP A 2 4.21 2.76 -6.58
C TRP A 2 5.28 2.09 -5.75
N VAL A 3 5.17 2.20 -4.43
CA VAL A 3 6.00 1.45 -3.48
C VAL A 3 5.18 0.35 -2.82
N SER A 4 5.80 -0.76 -2.46
CA SER A 4 5.14 -1.88 -1.81
C SER A 4 5.96 -2.43 -0.66
N ASP A 5 5.26 -2.83 0.38
CA ASP A 5 5.83 -3.48 1.55
C ASP A 5 4.76 -4.33 2.27
N ILE A 6 5.17 -5.05 3.30
CA ILE A 6 4.33 -5.89 4.14
C ILE A 6 4.53 -5.51 5.60
N THR A 7 3.45 -5.45 6.36
CA THR A 7 3.48 -5.34 7.82
C THR A 7 2.65 -6.43 8.49
N CYS A 8 2.79 -6.59 9.80
CA CYS A 8 1.96 -7.48 10.60
C CYS A 8 1.22 -6.71 11.70
N VAL A 9 0.02 -7.20 12.02
CA VAL A 9 -0.87 -6.68 13.04
C VAL A 9 -1.16 -7.80 14.04
N PRO A 10 -0.94 -7.59 15.36
CA PRO A 10 -1.19 -8.62 16.36
C PRO A 10 -2.69 -8.78 16.62
N THR A 11 -3.13 -10.02 16.78
CA THR A 11 -4.49 -10.39 17.23
C THR A 11 -4.38 -11.56 18.21
N ASP A 12 -5.44 -11.84 18.98
CA ASP A 12 -5.44 -12.99 19.90
C ASP A 12 -5.42 -14.35 19.16
N GLU A 13 -5.72 -14.39 17.85
CA GLU A 13 -5.57 -15.58 17.00
C GLU A 13 -4.17 -15.70 16.36
N GLY A 14 -3.26 -14.76 16.66
CA GLY A 14 -1.93 -14.62 16.06
C GLY A 14 -1.83 -13.47 15.06
N TRP A 15 -0.78 -13.48 14.22
CA TRP A 15 -0.53 -12.37 13.30
C TRP A 15 -1.54 -12.33 12.14
N LEU A 16 -1.98 -11.12 11.81
CA LEU A 16 -2.56 -10.77 10.52
C LEU A 16 -1.47 -10.07 9.69
N TYR A 17 -1.14 -10.62 8.53
CA TYR A 17 -0.21 -9.99 7.58
C TYR A 17 -0.96 -9.08 6.63
N LEU A 18 -0.41 -7.91 6.35
CA LEU A 18 -0.99 -6.88 5.49
C LEU A 18 0.06 -6.45 4.46
N ALA A 19 -0.18 -6.74 3.18
CA ALA A 19 0.63 -6.26 2.07
C ALA A 19 -0.06 -5.04 1.44
N GLY A 20 0.69 -3.97 1.16
CA GLY A 20 0.15 -2.75 0.56
C GLY A 20 0.91 -2.28 -0.67
N HIS A 21 0.25 -1.44 -1.46
CA HIS A 21 0.79 -0.66 -2.56
C HIS A 21 0.40 0.80 -2.36
N LYS A 22 1.37 1.70 -2.31
CA LYS A 22 1.18 3.13 -2.12
C LYS A 22 1.65 3.90 -3.33
N ASP A 23 0.84 4.85 -3.79
CA ASP A 23 1.24 5.79 -4.83
C ASP A 23 1.98 6.99 -4.23
N LEU A 24 3.21 7.23 -4.70
CA LEU A 24 4.02 8.35 -4.23
C LEU A 24 3.52 9.71 -4.72
N PHE A 25 2.71 9.74 -5.79
CA PHE A 25 2.15 10.97 -6.33
C PHE A 25 1.22 11.63 -5.30
N ASN A 26 0.11 10.98 -4.96
CA ASN A 26 -0.91 11.52 -4.05
C ASN A 26 -0.85 10.90 -2.64
N GLY A 27 0.03 9.94 -2.38
CA GLY A 27 0.15 9.27 -1.08
C GLY A 27 -0.95 8.24 -0.78
N GLU A 28 -1.77 7.88 -1.76
CA GLU A 28 -2.90 6.96 -1.63
C GLU A 28 -2.42 5.51 -1.49
N ILE A 29 -3.11 4.71 -0.67
CA ILE A 29 -2.98 3.25 -0.73
C ILE A 29 -3.89 2.75 -1.84
N VAL A 30 -3.27 2.39 -2.95
CA VAL A 30 -3.96 2.02 -4.18
C VAL A 30 -4.39 0.56 -4.21
N GLY A 31 -3.75 -0.29 -3.40
CA GLY A 31 -4.16 -1.67 -3.19
C GLY A 31 -3.58 -2.25 -1.92
N TYR A 32 -4.30 -3.20 -1.32
CA TYR A 32 -3.84 -3.95 -0.16
C TYR A 32 -4.53 -5.32 -0.11
N ALA A 33 -3.88 -6.26 0.58
CA ALA A 33 -4.42 -7.58 0.87
C ALA A 33 -4.00 -8.01 2.29
N MET A 34 -4.86 -8.77 2.95
CA MET A 34 -4.65 -9.26 4.31
C MET A 34 -4.79 -10.77 4.37
N GLY A 35 -4.01 -11.43 5.21
CA GLY A 35 -4.07 -12.88 5.35
C GLY A 35 -3.38 -13.39 6.62
N GLU A 36 -3.72 -14.61 7.00
CA GLU A 36 -3.17 -15.30 8.18
C GLU A 36 -1.69 -15.69 8.03
N ARG A 37 -1.17 -15.75 6.80
CA ARG A 37 0.18 -16.21 6.48
C ARG A 37 0.89 -15.23 5.56
N LEU A 38 2.17 -15.03 5.82
CA LEU A 38 3.07 -14.29 4.94
C LEU A 38 3.38 -15.12 3.68
N THR A 39 2.65 -14.86 2.59
CA THR A 39 2.80 -15.61 1.34
C THR A 39 3.07 -14.68 0.15
N ARG A 40 3.67 -15.21 -0.91
CA ARG A 40 3.77 -14.51 -2.20
C ARG A 40 2.41 -14.15 -2.79
N ASN A 41 1.38 -14.97 -2.54
CA ASN A 41 0.03 -14.71 -3.01
C ASN A 41 -0.54 -13.42 -2.37
N LEU A 42 -0.19 -13.13 -1.11
CA LEU A 42 -0.61 -11.92 -0.43
C LEU A 42 -0.17 -10.64 -1.17
N VAL A 43 1.11 -10.56 -1.57
CA VAL A 43 1.61 -9.40 -2.34
C VAL A 43 1.01 -9.34 -3.74
N SER A 44 0.83 -10.49 -4.40
CA SER A 44 0.18 -10.58 -5.71
C SER A 44 -1.27 -10.08 -5.68
N GLN A 45 -2.05 -10.43 -4.65
CA GLN A 45 -3.44 -9.96 -4.50
C GLN A 45 -3.52 -8.46 -4.28
N SER A 46 -2.61 -7.91 -3.47
CA SER A 46 -2.49 -6.47 -3.24
C SER A 46 -2.22 -5.72 -4.54
N LEU A 47 -1.27 -6.22 -5.35
CA LEU A 47 -0.94 -5.65 -6.67
C LEU A 47 -2.12 -5.76 -7.65
N PHE A 48 -2.75 -6.94 -7.74
CA PHE A 48 -3.89 -7.16 -8.63
C PHE A 48 -5.03 -6.18 -8.34
N ARG A 49 -5.37 -5.97 -7.06
CA ARG A 49 -6.38 -4.99 -6.65
C ARG A 49 -6.00 -3.56 -7.04
N ALA A 50 -4.72 -3.19 -6.88
CA ALA A 50 -4.22 -1.88 -7.27
C ALA A 50 -4.36 -1.65 -8.78
N VAL A 51 -3.90 -2.59 -9.60
CA VAL A 51 -3.97 -2.49 -11.05
C VAL A 51 -5.42 -2.50 -11.54
N ALA A 52 -6.27 -3.38 -11.02
CA ALA A 52 -7.69 -3.44 -11.39
C ALA A 52 -8.44 -2.13 -11.09
N THR A 53 -8.10 -1.48 -9.98
CA THR A 53 -8.78 -0.24 -9.55
C THR A 53 -8.23 0.99 -10.25
N LYS A 54 -6.91 1.10 -10.39
CA LYS A 54 -6.24 2.31 -10.88
C LYS A 54 -5.95 2.30 -12.37
N GLN A 55 -5.92 1.13 -13.00
CA GLN A 55 -5.62 0.93 -14.42
C GLN A 55 -4.43 1.81 -14.86
N PRO A 56 -3.26 1.65 -14.22
CA PRO A 56 -2.13 2.53 -14.47
C PRO A 56 -1.70 2.43 -15.93
N GLY A 57 -1.20 3.55 -16.46
CA GLY A 57 -0.57 3.57 -17.78
C GLY A 57 0.68 2.67 -17.82
N LYS A 58 1.14 2.40 -19.04
CA LYS A 58 2.38 1.65 -19.27
C LYS A 58 3.56 2.35 -18.60
N GLU A 59 4.57 1.55 -18.23
CA GLU A 59 5.83 2.03 -17.67
C GLU A 59 5.76 2.60 -16.25
N LEU A 60 4.64 2.41 -15.53
CA LEU A 60 4.59 2.70 -14.11
C LEU A 60 5.69 1.91 -13.39
N MET A 61 6.54 2.62 -12.64
CA MET A 61 7.55 1.99 -11.79
C MET A 61 6.91 1.41 -10.52
N HIS A 62 7.16 0.12 -10.30
CA HIS A 62 6.89 -0.60 -9.06
C HIS A 62 8.20 -0.75 -8.29
N HIS A 63 8.22 -0.31 -7.03
CA HIS A 63 9.37 -0.41 -6.15
C HIS A 63 9.05 -1.21 -4.89
N SER A 64 9.94 -2.10 -4.48
CA SER A 64 9.82 -2.85 -3.22
C SER A 64 11.18 -3.19 -2.63
N ASP A 65 11.20 -3.63 -1.38
CA ASP A 65 12.38 -4.28 -0.83
C ASP A 65 12.65 -5.65 -1.49
N ARG A 66 13.82 -6.22 -1.18
CA ARG A 66 14.28 -7.52 -1.71
C ARG A 66 13.74 -8.74 -0.95
N GLY A 67 12.60 -8.60 -0.29
CA GLY A 67 11.94 -9.70 0.41
C GLY A 67 11.66 -10.90 -0.51
N SER A 68 11.65 -12.11 0.04
CA SER A 68 11.51 -13.34 -0.76
C SER A 68 10.19 -13.40 -1.56
N GLN A 69 9.14 -12.75 -1.06
CA GLN A 69 7.85 -12.61 -1.73
C GLN A 69 7.99 -11.78 -3.01
N TYR A 70 8.65 -10.62 -2.92
CA TYR A 70 8.89 -9.71 -4.04
C TYR A 70 9.91 -10.24 -5.04
N CYS A 71 10.91 -11.00 -4.57
CA CYS A 71 11.90 -11.65 -5.41
C CYS A 71 11.39 -12.94 -6.09
N SER A 72 10.18 -13.42 -5.75
CA SER A 72 9.65 -14.66 -6.30
C SER A 72 9.40 -14.56 -7.81
N TYR A 73 9.58 -15.69 -8.51
CA TYR A 73 9.33 -15.78 -9.95
C TYR A 73 7.88 -15.42 -10.29
N GLU A 74 6.93 -15.90 -9.50
CA GLU A 74 5.50 -15.63 -9.73
C GLU A 74 5.17 -14.15 -9.60
N TYR A 75 5.74 -13.45 -8.62
CA TYR A 75 5.51 -12.03 -8.44
C TYR A 75 6.15 -11.20 -9.56
N ARG A 76 7.39 -11.51 -9.95
CA ARG A 76 8.07 -10.84 -11.08
C ARG A 76 7.32 -11.05 -12.40
N ARG A 77 6.81 -12.26 -12.65
CA ARG A 77 5.99 -12.55 -13.84
C ARG A 77 4.67 -11.77 -13.83
N LEU A 78 4.09 -11.52 -12.65
CA LEU A 78 2.88 -10.71 -12.54
C LEU A 78 3.15 -9.23 -12.83
N LEU A 79 4.28 -8.68 -12.37
CA LEU A 79 4.70 -7.31 -12.70
C LEU A 79 4.90 -7.12 -14.20
N ASP A 80 5.53 -8.10 -14.86
CA ASP A 80 5.75 -8.13 -16.31
C ASP A 80 4.43 -8.18 -17.10
N GLN A 81 3.46 -9.00 -16.67
CA GLN A 81 2.13 -9.06 -17.28
C GLN A 81 1.36 -7.74 -17.25
N PHE A 82 1.69 -6.86 -16.30
CA PHE A 82 1.08 -5.54 -16.16
C PHE A 82 1.95 -4.41 -16.76
N ASP A 83 3.00 -4.74 -17.52
CA ASP A 83 3.94 -3.79 -18.13
C ASP A 83 4.57 -2.82 -17.10
N LEU A 84 4.81 -3.29 -15.87
CA LEU A 84 5.37 -2.47 -14.78
C LEU A 84 6.90 -2.52 -14.77
N LYS A 85 7.52 -1.35 -14.61
CA LYS A 85 8.98 -1.25 -14.47
C LYS A 85 9.40 -1.60 -13.04
N VAL A 86 10.14 -2.69 -12.88
CA VAL A 86 10.56 -3.17 -11.56
C VAL A 86 11.78 -2.40 -11.06
N SER A 87 11.70 -1.94 -9.81
CA SER A 87 12.80 -1.37 -9.04
C SER A 87 12.82 -2.06 -7.68
N MET A 88 14.01 -2.28 -7.10
CA MET A 88 14.14 -2.82 -5.75
C MET A 88 15.26 -2.13 -5.00
N SER A 89 15.10 -1.99 -3.68
CA SER A 89 16.07 -1.36 -2.78
C SER A 89 17.48 -1.93 -2.96
N GLY A 90 18.49 -1.06 -2.85
CA GLY A 90 19.90 -1.47 -2.82
C GLY A 90 20.21 -2.35 -1.60
N THR A 91 21.26 -3.18 -1.67
CA THR A 91 21.71 -3.92 -0.49
C THR A 91 22.13 -2.92 0.60
N GLY A 92 21.49 -2.95 1.76
CA GLY A 92 21.83 -2.05 2.87
C GLY A 92 21.28 -0.62 2.75
N ASN A 93 20.41 -0.34 1.78
CA ASN A 93 19.72 0.95 1.67
C ASN A 93 18.27 0.83 2.16
N CYS A 94 18.02 1.18 3.43
CA CYS A 94 16.67 1.16 4.01
C CYS A 94 15.81 2.38 3.61
N PHE A 95 16.41 3.43 3.05
CA PHE A 95 15.68 4.68 2.78
C PHE A 95 14.77 4.59 1.54
N ASP A 96 15.04 3.65 0.63
CA ASP A 96 14.34 3.55 -0.65
C ASP A 96 12.83 3.24 -0.47
N ASN A 97 12.46 2.52 0.61
CA ASN A 97 11.08 2.16 0.93
C ASN A 97 10.45 2.98 2.09
N ALA A 98 11.16 4.01 2.59
CA ALA A 98 10.71 4.85 3.70
C ALA A 98 9.28 5.44 3.54
N PRO A 99 8.79 5.81 2.34
CA PRO A 99 7.42 6.29 2.19
C PRO A 99 6.35 5.25 2.58
N MET A 100 6.66 3.97 2.40
CA MET A 100 5.77 2.88 2.77
C MET A 100 5.87 2.57 4.26
N GLU A 101 7.09 2.52 4.81
CA GLU A 101 7.32 2.40 6.26
C GLU A 101 6.61 3.50 7.05
N SER A 102 6.66 4.75 6.54
CA SER A 102 5.96 5.89 7.12
C SER A 102 4.44 5.68 7.16
N PHE A 103 3.86 5.06 6.13
CA PHE A 103 2.45 4.70 6.14
C PHE A 103 2.14 3.65 7.20
N TRP A 104 2.97 2.61 7.34
CA TRP A 104 2.79 1.60 8.38
C TRP A 104 2.87 2.18 9.78
N GLY A 105 3.83 3.07 10.04
CA GLY A 105 3.93 3.81 11.29
C GLY A 105 2.65 4.60 11.57
N THR A 106 2.12 5.29 10.56
CA THR A 106 0.87 6.05 10.66
C THR A 106 -0.33 5.16 10.98
N LEU A 107 -0.54 4.09 10.20
CA LEU A 107 -1.62 3.11 10.44
C LEU A 107 -1.55 2.53 11.85
N LYS A 108 -0.34 2.15 12.30
CA LYS A 108 -0.18 1.53 13.60
C LYS A 108 -0.43 2.53 14.73
N GLN A 109 0.10 3.74 14.60
CA GLN A 109 -0.07 4.80 15.58
C GLN A 109 -1.54 5.24 15.71
N GLU A 110 -2.23 5.43 14.59
CA GLU A 110 -3.59 6.00 14.60
C GLU A 110 -4.69 4.96 14.85
N LEU A 111 -4.42 3.67 14.60
CA LEU A 111 -5.42 2.60 14.74
C LEU A 111 -4.92 1.44 15.61
N VAL A 112 -3.87 0.74 15.17
CA VAL A 112 -3.53 -0.59 15.72
C VAL A 112 -3.12 -0.52 17.19
N HIS A 113 -2.34 0.47 17.60
CA HIS A 113 -1.86 0.60 18.98
C HIS A 113 -2.96 0.96 19.99
N HIS A 114 -4.13 1.39 19.50
CA HIS A 114 -5.28 1.73 20.33
C HIS A 114 -6.33 0.61 20.39
N ARG A 115 -6.03 -0.56 19.81
CA ARG A 115 -6.94 -1.69 19.71
C ARG A 115 -6.25 -2.98 20.14
N ARG A 116 -7.01 -3.86 20.80
CA ARG A 116 -6.69 -5.27 20.91
C ARG A 116 -7.75 -6.03 20.12
N TYR A 117 -7.32 -6.77 19.11
CA TYR A 117 -8.22 -7.55 18.27
C TYR A 117 -8.33 -8.97 18.78
N SER A 118 -9.56 -9.41 19.07
CA SER A 118 -9.82 -10.78 19.46
C SER A 118 -9.76 -11.73 18.28
N THR A 119 -10.14 -11.25 17.09
CA THR A 119 -10.08 -12.04 15.85
C THR A 119 -9.34 -11.32 14.72
N ARG A 120 -8.78 -12.07 13.77
CA ARG A 120 -8.26 -11.51 12.52
C ARG A 120 -9.32 -10.75 11.73
N GLN A 121 -10.57 -11.22 11.78
CA GLN A 121 -11.67 -10.61 11.04
C GLN A 121 -12.02 -9.21 11.56
N GLU A 122 -11.91 -8.96 12.87
CA GLU A 122 -12.02 -7.62 13.43
C GLU A 122 -10.94 -6.69 12.89
N ALA A 123 -9.67 -7.12 12.95
CA ALA A 123 -8.56 -6.35 12.39
C ALA A 123 -8.75 -6.07 10.89
N VAL A 124 -9.20 -7.07 10.11
CA VAL A 124 -9.50 -6.90 8.68
C VAL A 124 -10.54 -5.80 8.45
N ARG A 125 -11.64 -5.79 9.21
CA ARG A 125 -12.68 -4.75 9.07
C ARG A 125 -12.13 -3.36 9.39
N ASP A 126 -11.50 -3.19 10.54
CA ASP A 126 -11.02 -1.88 11.00
C ASP A 126 -9.93 -1.32 10.09
N ILE A 127 -9.00 -2.18 9.62
CA ILE A 127 -7.95 -1.76 8.68
C ILE A 127 -8.55 -1.40 7.31
N THR A 128 -9.55 -2.14 6.85
CA THR A 128 -10.25 -1.85 5.58
C THR A 128 -10.93 -0.49 5.64
N GLU A 129 -11.72 -0.25 6.69
CA GLU A 129 -12.38 1.04 6.92
C GLU A 129 -11.36 2.19 7.04
N TYR A 130 -10.30 1.96 7.81
CA TYR A 130 -9.24 2.94 7.96
C TYR A 130 -8.58 3.29 6.63
N ILE A 131 -8.23 2.31 5.78
CA ILE A 131 -7.58 2.59 4.50
C ILE A 131 -8.55 3.30 3.54
N GLU A 132 -9.73 2.72 3.34
CA GLU A 132 -10.68 3.12 2.28
C GLU A 132 -11.41 4.42 2.60
N ILE A 133 -11.80 4.60 3.86
CA ILE A 133 -12.66 5.72 4.28
C ILE A 133 -11.79 6.80 4.91
N PHE A 134 -11.01 6.46 5.93
CA PHE A 134 -10.28 7.47 6.68
C PHE A 134 -9.02 7.94 5.95
N TYR A 135 -8.01 7.09 5.77
CA TYR A 135 -6.70 7.46 5.23
C TYR A 135 -6.78 8.01 3.79
N ASN A 136 -7.42 7.29 2.87
CA ASN A 136 -7.46 7.70 1.46
C ASN A 136 -8.38 8.91 1.22
N ARG A 137 -9.51 9.02 1.93
CA ARG A 137 -10.54 10.03 1.61
C ARG A 137 -10.65 11.19 2.60
N GLN A 138 -10.26 11.02 3.87
CA GLN A 138 -10.47 12.03 4.91
C GLN A 138 -9.17 12.56 5.54
N ARG A 139 -8.16 11.72 5.74
CA ARG A 139 -6.93 12.06 6.48
C ARG A 139 -6.11 13.10 5.71
N ARG A 140 -6.03 14.30 6.28
CA ARG A 140 -5.27 15.42 5.70
C ARG A 140 -3.77 15.22 5.89
N GLN A 141 -2.99 15.50 4.85
CA GLN A 141 -1.53 15.36 4.88
C GLN A 141 -0.88 16.71 4.57
N ALA A 142 0.06 17.15 5.41
CA ALA A 142 0.77 18.41 5.23
C ALA A 142 1.47 18.48 3.85
N ARG A 143 2.08 17.36 3.41
CA ARG A 143 2.72 17.23 2.08
C ARG A 143 1.76 17.52 0.91
N LEU A 144 0.46 17.29 1.10
CA LEU A 144 -0.58 17.49 0.08
C LEU A 144 -1.31 18.82 0.24
N GLY A 145 -0.74 19.78 0.97
CA GLY A 145 -1.41 21.06 1.26
C GLY A 145 -2.64 20.89 2.16
N PHE A 146 -2.56 19.96 3.12
CA PHE A 146 -3.66 19.59 4.03
C PHE A 146 -4.89 19.02 3.32
N LEU A 147 -4.72 18.41 2.16
CA LEU A 147 -5.73 17.58 1.49
C LEU A 147 -5.54 16.11 1.84
N SER A 148 -6.62 15.32 1.70
CA SER A 148 -6.52 13.86 1.66
C SER A 148 -5.96 13.39 0.31
N PRO A 149 -5.42 12.17 0.21
CA PRO A 149 -4.95 11.62 -1.07
C PRO A 149 -5.97 11.72 -2.20
N ALA A 150 -7.24 11.38 -1.93
CA ALA A 150 -8.32 11.48 -2.91
C ALA A 150 -8.63 12.94 -3.29
N ALA A 151 -8.73 13.85 -2.31
CA ALA A 151 -9.02 15.26 -2.58
C ALA A 151 -7.89 15.95 -3.35
N PHE A 152 -6.64 15.60 -3.05
CA PHE A 152 -5.47 16.08 -3.79
C PHE A 152 -5.52 15.65 -5.26
N ALA A 153 -5.75 14.35 -5.52
CA ALA A 153 -5.83 13.83 -6.89
C ALA A 153 -6.97 14.49 -7.67
N GLN A 154 -8.16 14.60 -7.08
CA GLN A 154 -9.31 15.26 -7.71
C GLN A 154 -8.99 16.70 -8.10
N ARG A 155 -8.38 17.48 -7.17
CA ARG A 155 -8.00 18.87 -7.44
C ARG A 155 -6.94 18.98 -8.54
N PHE A 156 -5.94 18.10 -8.53
CA PHE A 156 -4.90 18.09 -9.55
C PHE A 156 -5.47 17.85 -10.95
N TYR A 157 -6.27 16.79 -11.12
CA TYR A 157 -6.85 16.47 -12.43
C TYR A 157 -7.90 17.48 -12.90
N ALA A 158 -8.66 18.07 -11.98
CA ALA A 158 -9.54 19.19 -12.33
C ALA A 158 -8.75 20.39 -12.89
N GLY A 159 -7.58 20.69 -12.31
CA GLY A 159 -6.70 21.74 -12.81
C GLY A 159 -6.08 21.41 -14.18
N VAL A 160 -5.70 20.15 -14.41
CA VAL A 160 -5.17 19.70 -15.70
C VAL A 160 -6.22 19.78 -16.81
N LEU A 161 -7.47 19.42 -16.52
CA LEU A 161 -8.56 19.48 -17.50
C LEU A 161 -9.01 20.91 -17.84
N ALA A 162 -8.71 21.87 -16.97
CA ALA A 162 -9.07 23.28 -17.15
C ALA A 162 -7.97 24.10 -17.87
N ALA A 163 -6.79 23.52 -18.11
CA ALA A 163 -5.65 24.15 -18.78
C ALA A 163 -5.55 23.69 -20.25
#